data_AF-A0A1R3GTR7-F1
#
_entry.id   AF-A0A1R3GTR7-F1
#
_cell.length_a   1.000
_cell.length_b   1.000
_cell.length_c   1.000
_cell.angle_alpha   90.00
_cell.angle_beta   90.00
_cell.angle_gamma   90.00
#
_symmetry.space_group_name_H-M   'P 1'
#
loop_
_entity.id
_entity.type
_entity.pdbx_description
1 polymer ?
#
loop_
_entity_poly.entity_id
_entity_poly.type
_entity_poly.pdbx_seq_one_letter_code
_entity_poly.pdbx_strand_id
1 'polypeptide(L)'
;MDRYVKTVPLAAEIFDVRRSQKLEMVKELKIEKARFRLEEEIGKSPPLSDEELWWEMRHKALELRDDYRIENRKAFANIWSDMVFGISLFLILYLNQSKVALLKFTGYKILSNISDTGKAFLIILITDIFLGYHSESGWQTLLEIIVEHYGFQIDSSAITIFVCFIPVILDACVKLWADSEVIPKTYATCCTNAAEDLVKDKANLVSDMLVDRFGRMHTYLRISLTERCNLRCHYCMPEEGVELTPTPQLLSHQEIFRLANLFVTSGVNKIRLTGGEPTLRKDIQDICFNLSSLKGLKALAITTNGITLAKKLPMLKQCGITSLNISLDTLVPAKFEFMTRRKGHHKVIESINAAIDLGYNPVKVNCVVMRGFNDDEMCDFVNLTRDKPINVRFIEFMPFDGNVWNVKKLVPYSEMLDTVSKQFPGLKRLNDPLTETAKNFKIDGHTGTVSFITSMTEHFCAGCNRLRLLADGNLKVCLFGPSEVSLRDPLRSGAGDEELREIIGAAVKRKKAAHAGMFDIAKTANRPMIHIGG
;
A
#
# COMPACT_ATOMS: atom_id res chain seq x y z
N MET A 1 -22.12 19.71 35.02
CA MET A 1 -21.52 20.96 35.52
C MET A 1 -22.55 22.03 35.84
N ASP A 2 -23.49 22.36 34.95
CA ASP A 2 -24.46 23.45 35.19
C ASP A 2 -25.31 23.28 36.46
N ARG A 3 -25.72 22.05 36.80
CA ARG A 3 -26.41 21.77 38.07
C ARG A 3 -25.50 21.99 39.28
N TYR A 4 -24.21 21.62 39.18
CA TYR A 4 -23.24 21.65 40.27
C TYR A 4 -22.84 23.09 40.62
N VAL A 5 -22.60 23.93 39.61
CA VAL A 5 -22.26 25.34 39.77
C VAL A 5 -23.40 26.14 40.41
N LYS A 6 -24.66 25.75 40.17
CA LYS A 6 -25.83 26.38 40.81
C LYS A 6 -26.00 26.00 42.29
N THR A 7 -25.47 24.85 42.71
CA THR A 7 -25.72 24.29 44.05
C THR A 7 -24.51 24.39 44.99
N VAL A 8 -23.30 24.55 44.45
CA VAL A 8 -22.04 24.57 45.22
C VAL A 8 -21.37 25.94 45.09
N PRO A 9 -21.37 26.78 46.15
CA PRO A 9 -20.83 28.15 46.10
C PRO A 9 -19.36 28.21 45.67
N LEU A 10 -18.53 27.28 46.14
CA LEU A 10 -17.12 27.20 45.75
C LEU A 10 -16.93 26.91 44.26
N ALA A 11 -17.81 26.12 43.65
CA ALA A 11 -17.77 25.87 42.21
C ALA A 11 -18.21 27.10 41.41
N ALA A 12 -19.14 27.91 41.94
CA ALA A 12 -19.52 29.17 41.32
C ALA A 12 -18.38 30.19 41.32
N GLU A 13 -17.58 30.23 42.39
CA GLU A 13 -16.40 31.07 42.50
C GLU A 13 -15.27 30.62 41.57
N ILE A 14 -15.00 29.32 41.50
CA ILE A 14 -13.96 28.73 40.63
C ILE A 14 -14.22 28.99 39.14
N PHE A 15 -15.49 28.99 38.71
CA PHE A 15 -15.85 29.24 37.31
C PHE A 15 -16.34 30.66 37.04
N ASP A 16 -16.10 31.59 37.97
CA ASP A 16 -16.37 33.01 37.75
C ASP A 16 -15.33 33.64 36.81
N VAL A 17 -15.54 34.90 36.45
CA VAL A 17 -14.65 35.67 35.58
C VAL A 17 -13.31 35.90 36.29
N ARG A 18 -12.24 35.47 35.64
CA ARG A 18 -10.86 35.57 36.12
C ARG A 18 -10.30 36.99 35.97
N ARG A 19 -9.19 37.28 36.65
CA ARG A 19 -8.58 38.63 36.62
C ARG A 19 -8.16 39.07 35.21
N SER A 20 -7.61 38.17 34.40
CA SER A 20 -7.27 38.41 33.00
C SER A 20 -8.50 38.73 32.15
N GLN A 21 -9.55 37.93 32.29
CA GLN A 21 -10.84 38.13 31.61
C GLN A 21 -11.51 39.45 32.02
N LYS A 22 -11.43 39.84 33.31
CA LYS A 22 -11.91 41.16 33.78
C LYS A 22 -11.20 42.32 33.08
N LEU A 23 -9.89 42.21 32.81
CA LEU A 23 -9.15 43.24 32.08
C LEU A 23 -9.60 43.31 30.62
N GLU A 24 -9.89 42.17 30.00
CA GLU A 24 -10.40 42.12 28.63
C GLU A 24 -11.81 42.71 28.52
N MET A 25 -12.69 42.35 29.46
CA MET A 25 -14.02 42.96 29.59
C MET A 25 -13.93 44.49 29.72
N VAL A 26 -12.96 45.02 30.49
CA VAL A 26 -12.76 46.47 30.61
C VAL A 26 -12.33 47.09 29.28
N LYS A 27 -11.49 46.42 28.47
CA LYS A 27 -11.14 46.92 27.14
C LYS A 27 -12.35 46.91 26.22
N GLU A 28 -13.13 45.84 26.25
CA GLU A 28 -14.30 45.66 25.39
C GLU A 28 -15.40 46.68 25.72
N LEU A 29 -15.65 46.94 27.00
CA LEU A 29 -16.55 48.00 27.45
C LEU A 29 -16.07 49.40 27.06
N LYS A 30 -14.75 49.65 27.05
CA LYS A 30 -14.19 50.93 26.58
C LYS A 30 -14.40 51.10 25.07
N ILE A 31 -14.22 50.03 24.30
CA ILE A 31 -14.47 50.02 22.85
C ILE A 31 -15.95 50.26 22.58
N GLU A 32 -16.84 49.59 23.31
CA GLU A 32 -18.29 49.75 23.17
C GLU A 32 -18.73 51.19 23.50
N LYS A 33 -18.20 51.77 24.58
CA LYS A 33 -18.45 53.17 24.92
C LYS A 33 -17.94 54.13 23.84
N ALA A 34 -16.77 53.85 23.25
CA ALA A 34 -16.24 54.63 22.14
C ALA A 34 -17.10 54.49 20.87
N ARG A 35 -17.69 53.30 20.62
CA ARG A 35 -18.64 53.08 19.53
C ARG A 35 -19.87 53.98 19.67
N PHE A 36 -20.50 54.04 20.84
CA PHE A 36 -21.65 54.91 21.06
C PHE A 36 -21.32 56.39 20.82
N ARG A 37 -20.16 56.88 21.30
CA ARG A 37 -19.71 58.25 21.02
C ARG A 37 -19.50 58.49 19.52
N LEU A 38 -18.88 57.55 18.82
CA LEU A 38 -18.67 57.66 17.38
C LEU A 38 -20.01 57.71 16.62
N GLU A 39 -20.97 56.87 16.99
CA GLU A 39 -22.30 56.83 16.36
C GLU A 39 -23.10 58.12 16.56
N GLU A 40 -22.94 58.78 17.71
CA GLU A 40 -23.48 60.11 17.98
C GLU A 40 -22.82 61.16 17.08
N GLU A 41 -21.48 61.22 17.03
CA GLU A 41 -20.72 62.21 16.25
C GLU A 41 -21.00 62.14 14.75
N ILE A 42 -21.26 60.94 14.21
CA ILE A 42 -21.61 60.73 12.80
C ILE A 42 -23.11 60.81 12.52
N GLY A 43 -23.93 61.15 13.53
CA GLY A 43 -25.37 61.34 13.39
C GLY A 43 -26.18 60.07 13.11
N LYS A 44 -25.63 58.88 13.44
CA LYS A 44 -26.34 57.60 13.27
C LYS A 44 -27.31 57.30 14.40
N SER A 45 -27.03 57.80 15.60
CA SER A 45 -27.83 57.54 16.81
C SER A 45 -27.99 58.84 17.61
N PRO A 46 -29.14 59.07 18.28
CA PRO A 46 -29.28 60.22 19.18
C PRO A 46 -28.34 60.11 20.39
N PRO A 47 -27.93 61.23 21.01
CA PRO A 47 -27.11 61.22 22.21
C PRO A 47 -27.86 60.49 23.34
N LEU A 48 -27.22 59.49 23.92
CA LEU A 48 -27.74 58.79 25.09
C LEU A 48 -27.55 59.67 26.34
N SER A 49 -28.54 59.68 27.22
CA SER A 49 -28.36 60.22 28.56
C SER A 49 -27.32 59.40 29.35
N ASP A 50 -26.71 60.01 30.36
CA ASP A 50 -25.75 59.32 31.23
C ASP A 50 -26.36 58.06 31.89
N GLU A 51 -27.67 58.08 32.17
CA GLU A 51 -28.41 56.96 32.73
C GLU A 51 -28.60 55.82 31.72
N GLU A 52 -29.01 56.14 30.49
CA GLU A 52 -29.17 55.14 29.42
C GLU A 52 -27.83 54.50 29.04
N LEU A 53 -26.77 55.30 28.92
CA LEU A 53 -25.42 54.80 28.66
C LEU A 53 -24.95 53.87 29.78
N TRP A 54 -25.26 54.20 31.05
CA TRP A 54 -24.93 53.32 32.17
C TRP A 54 -25.64 51.97 32.09
N TRP A 55 -26.92 51.95 31.73
CA TRP A 55 -27.69 50.72 31.55
C TRP A 55 -27.14 49.86 30.40
N GLU A 56 -26.82 50.45 29.26
CA GLU A 56 -26.22 49.74 28.11
C GLU A 56 -24.87 49.13 28.49
N MET A 57 -23.99 49.90 29.13
CA MET A 57 -22.69 49.39 29.59
C MET A 57 -22.84 48.29 30.63
N ARG A 58 -23.83 48.40 31.53
CA ARG A 58 -24.14 47.37 32.52
C ARG A 58 -24.64 46.10 31.87
N HIS A 59 -25.54 46.20 30.89
CA HIS A 59 -26.05 45.04 30.16
C HIS A 59 -24.92 44.32 29.43
N LYS A 60 -24.07 45.07 28.71
CA LYS A 60 -22.90 44.51 28.03
C LYS A 60 -21.92 43.85 29.01
N ALA A 61 -21.68 44.45 30.17
CA ALA A 61 -20.81 43.88 31.19
C ALA A 61 -21.37 42.56 31.76
N LEU A 62 -22.70 42.46 31.93
CA LEU A 62 -23.35 41.24 32.39
C LEU A 62 -23.33 40.13 31.33
N GLU A 63 -23.54 40.48 30.06
CA GLU A 63 -23.43 39.56 28.92
C GLU A 63 -22.02 38.95 28.85
N LEU A 64 -20.99 39.81 28.81
CA LEU A 64 -19.59 39.36 28.76
C LEU A 64 -19.22 38.48 29.97
N ARG A 65 -19.72 38.82 31.15
CA ARG A 65 -19.50 38.02 32.36
C ARG A 65 -20.08 36.61 32.20
N ASP A 66 -21.29 36.50 31.67
CA ASP A 66 -21.98 35.23 31.55
C ASP A 66 -21.37 34.36 30.42
N ASP A 67 -20.89 34.99 29.33
CA ASP A 67 -20.14 34.32 28.26
C ASP A 67 -18.83 33.72 28.78
N TYR A 68 -18.01 34.50 29.50
CA TYR A 68 -16.76 34.00 30.09
C TYR A 68 -17.00 32.89 31.11
N ARG A 69 -18.09 32.97 31.89
CA ARG A 69 -18.48 31.89 32.82
C ARG A 69 -18.85 30.60 32.07
N ILE A 70 -19.51 30.70 30.92
CA ILE A 70 -19.83 29.53 30.07
C ILE A 70 -18.54 28.93 29.50
N GLU A 71 -17.63 29.78 29.01
CA GLU A 71 -16.34 29.37 28.47
C GLU A 71 -15.51 28.63 29.53
N ASN A 72 -15.38 29.18 30.74
CA ASN A 72 -14.65 28.57 31.85
C ASN A 72 -15.23 27.19 32.22
N ARG A 73 -16.56 27.06 32.23
CA ARG A 73 -17.23 25.76 32.48
C ARG A 73 -16.96 24.75 31.38
N LYS A 74 -16.99 25.15 30.11
CA LYS A 74 -16.71 24.27 28.96
C LYS A 74 -15.26 23.79 28.97
N ALA A 75 -14.32 24.70 29.20
CA ALA A 75 -12.89 24.37 29.29
C ALA A 75 -12.64 23.31 30.37
N PHE A 76 -13.23 23.49 31.57
CA PHE A 76 -13.10 22.51 32.64
C PHE A 76 -13.80 21.18 32.33
N ALA A 77 -14.99 21.21 31.73
CA ALA A 77 -15.70 19.99 31.35
C ALA A 77 -14.91 19.13 30.37
N ASN A 78 -14.21 19.75 29.42
CA ASN A 78 -13.34 19.05 28.47
C ASN A 78 -12.16 18.40 29.19
N ILE A 79 -11.45 19.14 30.05
CA ILE A 79 -10.34 18.60 30.85
C ILE A 79 -10.80 17.42 31.70
N TRP A 80 -11.95 17.54 32.37
CA TRP A 80 -12.51 16.48 33.18
C TRP A 80 -12.89 15.25 32.34
N SER A 81 -13.48 15.46 31.17
CA SER A 81 -13.81 14.38 30.22
C SER A 81 -12.56 13.63 29.78
N ASP A 82 -11.52 14.35 29.39
CA ASP A 82 -10.24 13.77 28.95
C ASP A 82 -9.56 13.00 30.09
N MET A 83 -9.59 13.55 31.32
CA MET A 83 -9.06 12.87 32.49
C MET A 83 -9.83 11.59 32.81
N VAL A 84 -11.18 11.62 32.77
CA VAL A 84 -12.01 10.42 33.00
C VAL A 84 -11.79 9.38 31.91
N PHE A 85 -11.64 9.80 30.65
CA PHE A 85 -11.28 8.90 29.55
C PHE A 85 -9.92 8.26 29.80
N GLY A 86 -8.91 9.04 30.16
CA GLY A 86 -7.56 8.56 30.46
C GLY A 86 -7.53 7.56 31.62
N ILE A 87 -8.23 7.86 32.73
CA ILE A 87 -8.35 6.96 33.88
C ILE A 87 -9.11 5.67 33.49
N SER A 88 -10.20 5.80 32.74
CA SER A 88 -11.00 4.65 32.29
C SER A 88 -10.18 3.74 31.36
N LEU A 89 -9.45 4.32 30.41
CA LEU A 89 -8.56 3.59 29.53
C LEU A 89 -7.43 2.91 30.32
N PHE A 90 -6.81 3.62 31.28
CA PHE A 90 -5.79 3.06 32.15
C PHE A 90 -6.34 1.86 32.95
N LEU A 91 -7.53 1.98 33.56
CA LEU A 91 -8.16 0.90 34.31
C LEU A 91 -8.52 -0.29 33.41
N ILE A 92 -9.03 -0.04 32.19
CA ILE A 92 -9.32 -1.10 31.21
C ILE A 92 -8.05 -1.85 30.84
N LEU A 93 -6.95 -1.14 30.57
CA LEU A 93 -5.65 -1.74 30.23
C LEU A 93 -5.05 -2.49 31.43
N TYR A 94 -5.12 -1.90 32.63
CA TYR A 94 -4.58 -2.50 33.85
C TYR A 94 -5.31 -3.78 34.25
N LEU A 95 -6.64 -3.81 34.15
CA LEU A 95 -7.48 -4.95 34.55
C LEU A 95 -7.57 -6.04 33.47
N ASN A 96 -7.28 -5.76 32.19
CA ASN A 96 -7.32 -6.73 31.09
C ASN A 96 -5.93 -7.05 30.51
N GLN A 97 -4.99 -7.45 31.37
CA GLN A 97 -3.60 -7.78 30.98
C GLN A 97 -3.50 -8.80 29.83
N SER A 98 -4.43 -9.76 29.73
CA SER A 98 -4.44 -10.77 28.65
C SER A 98 -4.84 -10.21 27.29
N LYS A 99 -5.82 -9.28 27.23
CA LYS A 99 -6.16 -8.58 25.99
C LYS A 99 -5.11 -7.54 25.63
N VAL A 100 -4.47 -6.90 26.61
CA VAL A 100 -3.31 -6.02 26.38
C VAL A 100 -2.11 -6.81 25.85
N ALA A 101 -1.90 -8.06 26.25
CA ALA A 101 -0.89 -8.92 25.65
C ALA A 101 -1.20 -9.26 24.17
N LEU A 102 -2.47 -9.50 23.84
CA LEU A 102 -2.91 -9.69 22.45
C LEU A 102 -2.79 -8.38 21.63
N LEU A 103 -3.08 -7.23 22.24
CA LEU A 103 -2.92 -5.91 21.64
C LEU A 103 -1.44 -5.50 21.54
N LYS A 104 -0.58 -5.91 22.47
CA LYS A 104 0.88 -5.81 22.38
C LYS A 104 1.40 -6.72 21.29
N PHE A 105 0.90 -7.94 21.13
CA PHE A 105 1.31 -8.82 20.02
C PHE A 105 0.86 -8.27 18.66
N THR A 106 -0.38 -7.79 18.55
CA THR A 106 -0.95 -7.20 17.34
C THR A 106 -0.30 -5.84 17.03
N GLY A 107 -0.11 -5.00 18.05
CA GLY A 107 0.53 -3.70 17.98
C GLY A 107 2.03 -3.81 17.71
N TYR A 108 2.73 -4.78 18.29
CA TYR A 108 4.12 -5.11 17.95
C TYR A 108 4.22 -5.58 16.51
N LYS A 109 3.27 -6.36 15.99
CA LYS A 109 3.25 -6.76 14.57
C LYS A 109 2.93 -5.61 13.61
N ILE A 110 2.13 -4.65 14.06
CA ILE A 110 1.81 -3.43 13.31
C ILE A 110 3.00 -2.46 13.35
N LEU A 111 3.62 -2.24 14.51
CA LEU A 111 4.76 -1.34 14.71
C LEU A 111 6.07 -1.93 14.18
N SER A 112 6.30 -3.24 14.27
CA SER A 112 7.51 -3.91 13.74
C SER A 112 7.60 -3.88 12.21
N ASN A 113 6.46 -3.66 11.53
CA ASN A 113 6.38 -3.49 10.08
C ASN A 113 6.45 -2.03 9.63
N ILE A 114 6.59 -1.10 10.57
CA ILE A 114 6.80 0.31 10.29
C ILE A 114 8.30 0.60 10.47
N SER A 115 8.90 1.38 9.57
CA SER A 115 10.31 1.78 9.69
C SER A 115 10.53 2.51 11.02
N ASP A 116 11.76 2.56 11.54
CA ASP A 116 12.02 3.23 12.82
C ASP A 116 11.61 4.72 12.80
N THR A 117 11.68 5.37 11.63
CA THR A 117 11.13 6.72 11.40
C THR A 117 9.61 6.77 11.49
N GLY A 118 8.91 5.75 11.00
CA GLY A 118 7.45 5.66 11.10
C GLY A 118 6.98 5.23 12.49
N LYS A 119 7.76 4.44 13.24
CA LYS A 119 7.51 4.17 14.66
C LYS A 119 7.65 5.46 15.46
N ALA A 120 8.72 6.24 15.21
CA ALA A 120 8.88 7.57 15.79
C ALA A 120 7.71 8.49 15.43
N PHE A 121 7.27 8.52 14.16
CA PHE A 121 6.10 9.30 13.74
C PHE A 121 4.79 8.84 14.41
N LEU A 122 4.58 7.53 14.57
CA LEU A 122 3.37 7.01 15.21
C LEU A 122 3.38 7.28 16.72
N ILE A 123 4.54 7.16 17.36
CA ILE A 123 4.75 7.54 18.76
C ILE A 123 4.45 9.04 18.90
N ILE A 124 5.00 9.90 18.03
CA ILE A 124 4.71 11.34 17.99
C ILE A 124 3.21 11.60 17.81
N LEU A 125 2.56 10.97 16.83
CA LEU A 125 1.15 11.17 16.55
C LEU A 125 0.26 10.74 17.73
N ILE A 126 0.58 9.60 18.35
CA ILE A 126 -0.19 9.06 19.48
C ILE A 126 0.06 9.89 20.74
N THR A 127 1.30 10.28 21.04
CA THR A 127 1.57 11.13 22.21
C THR A 127 0.97 12.52 22.04
N ASP A 128 1.01 13.12 20.84
CA ASP A 128 0.37 14.42 20.56
C ASP A 128 -1.17 14.35 20.72
N ILE A 129 -1.79 13.23 20.34
CA ILE A 129 -3.24 12.99 20.54
C ILE A 129 -3.58 12.74 22.01
N PHE A 130 -2.78 11.95 22.74
CA PHE A 130 -3.07 11.56 24.14
C PHE A 130 -2.67 12.61 25.18
N LEU A 131 -1.66 13.44 24.92
CA LEU A 131 -1.24 14.53 25.81
C LEU A 131 -2.03 15.84 25.59
N GLY A 132 -3.03 15.82 24.72
CA GLY A 132 -4.02 16.90 24.65
C GLY A 132 -3.45 18.20 24.11
N TYR A 133 -2.83 18.16 22.92
CA TYR A 133 -2.37 19.35 22.21
C TYR A 133 -3.51 20.26 21.67
N HIS A 134 -4.77 19.99 22.02
CA HIS A 134 -5.93 20.66 21.43
C HIS A 134 -6.58 21.75 22.28
N SER A 135 -6.00 22.14 23.42
CA SER A 135 -6.54 23.24 24.20
C SER A 135 -5.48 23.98 25.03
N GLU A 136 -4.72 24.88 24.38
CA GLU A 136 -3.87 25.88 25.04
C GLU A 136 -4.65 26.61 26.16
N SER A 137 -5.89 27.00 25.86
CA SER A 137 -6.82 27.62 26.81
C SER A 137 -7.15 26.75 28.03
N GLY A 138 -7.13 25.42 27.90
CA GLY A 138 -7.42 24.48 28.97
C GLY A 138 -6.28 24.40 29.99
N TRP A 139 -5.05 24.25 29.51
CA TRP A 139 -3.86 24.24 30.36
C TRP A 139 -3.61 25.58 31.05
N GLN A 140 -3.83 26.68 30.34
CA GLN A 140 -3.80 28.02 30.92
C GLN A 140 -4.82 28.15 32.07
N THR A 141 -6.04 27.66 31.86
CA THR A 141 -7.10 27.72 32.88
C THR A 141 -6.80 26.87 34.11
N LEU A 142 -6.26 25.66 33.95
CA LEU A 142 -5.85 24.80 35.06
C LEU A 142 -4.75 25.45 35.92
N LEU A 143 -3.75 26.04 35.28
CA LEU A 143 -2.62 26.68 35.96
C LEU A 143 -3.02 27.97 36.66
N GLU A 144 -3.86 28.81 36.04
CA GLU A 144 -4.41 29.99 36.69
C GLU A 144 -5.18 29.62 37.97
N ILE A 145 -5.99 28.54 37.94
CA ILE A 145 -6.72 28.06 39.12
C ILE A 145 -5.76 27.62 40.24
N ILE A 146 -4.71 26.87 39.92
CA ILE A 146 -3.73 26.39 40.92
C ILE A 146 -2.95 27.57 41.51
N VAL A 147 -2.51 28.50 40.67
CA VAL A 147 -1.68 29.65 41.05
C VAL A 147 -2.47 30.65 41.91
N GLU A 148 -3.74 30.93 41.55
CA GLU A 148 -4.62 31.75 42.38
C GLU A 148 -4.93 31.07 43.72
N HIS A 149 -5.12 29.74 43.75
CA HIS A 149 -5.38 28.99 44.99
C HIS A 149 -4.21 29.07 46.00
N TYR A 150 -2.98 29.12 45.52
CA TYR A 150 -1.78 29.26 46.37
C TYR A 150 -1.30 30.71 46.55
N GLY A 151 -2.01 31.71 46.02
CA GLY A 151 -1.76 33.13 46.27
C GLY A 151 -0.56 33.75 45.55
N PHE A 152 -0.05 33.12 44.49
CA PHE A 152 1.09 33.64 43.73
C PHE A 152 0.65 34.63 42.63
N GLN A 153 1.35 35.76 42.50
CA GLN A 153 1.20 36.64 41.33
C GLN A 153 2.14 36.17 40.22
N ILE A 154 1.60 35.53 39.20
CA ILE A 154 2.39 35.06 38.05
C ILE A 154 2.00 35.89 36.83
N ASP A 155 3.03 36.40 36.14
CA ASP A 155 2.89 37.13 34.88
C ASP A 155 2.35 36.19 33.78
N SER A 156 1.47 36.69 32.91
CA SER A 156 0.85 35.89 31.85
C SER A 156 1.91 35.24 30.97
N SER A 157 3.05 35.91 30.77
CA SER A 157 4.21 35.39 30.04
C SER A 157 4.79 34.12 30.67
N ALA A 158 4.81 34.02 32.00
CA ALA A 158 5.33 32.84 32.70
C ALA A 158 4.37 31.65 32.63
N ILE A 159 3.07 31.90 32.61
CA ILE A 159 2.05 30.85 32.37
C ILE A 159 2.17 30.34 30.94
N THR A 160 2.30 31.24 29.95
CA THR A 160 2.54 30.85 28.56
C THR A 160 3.85 30.06 28.40
N ILE A 161 4.94 30.49 29.02
CA ILE A 161 6.21 29.74 29.00
C ILE A 161 6.01 28.35 29.62
N PHE A 162 5.30 28.23 30.75
CA PHE A 162 5.05 26.94 31.37
C PHE A 162 4.21 26.02 30.46
N VAL A 163 3.14 26.53 29.86
CA VAL A 163 2.26 25.78 28.93
C VAL A 163 3.00 25.39 27.65
N CYS A 164 3.94 26.22 27.18
CA CYS A 164 4.73 25.91 25.99
C CYS A 164 5.89 24.94 26.28
N PHE A 165 6.49 24.97 27.46
CA PHE A 165 7.69 24.16 27.76
C PHE A 165 7.39 22.87 28.50
N ILE A 166 6.53 22.88 29.51
CA ILE A 166 6.36 21.72 30.40
C ILE A 166 5.66 20.56 29.69
N PRO A 167 4.55 20.75 28.97
CA PRO A 167 3.96 19.69 28.14
C PRO A 167 4.92 19.17 27.07
N VAL A 168 5.72 20.05 26.47
CA VAL A 168 6.73 19.68 25.45
C VAL A 168 7.87 18.86 26.05
N ILE A 169 8.34 19.22 27.26
CA ILE A 169 9.38 18.47 27.98
C ILE A 169 8.82 17.11 28.45
N LEU A 170 7.59 17.08 28.98
CA LEU A 170 6.91 15.83 29.36
C LEU A 170 6.73 14.90 28.17
N ASP A 171 6.27 15.44 27.04
CA ASP A 171 6.16 14.70 25.78
C ASP A 171 7.53 14.18 25.31
N ALA A 172 8.59 15.01 25.36
CA ALA A 172 9.94 14.57 25.05
C ALA A 172 10.44 13.47 26.00
N CYS A 173 10.15 13.56 27.31
CA CYS A 173 10.50 12.54 28.29
C CYS A 173 9.72 11.23 28.06
N VAL A 174 8.43 11.30 27.73
CA VAL A 174 7.61 10.12 27.39
C VAL A 174 8.07 9.49 26.09
N LYS A 175 8.45 10.29 25.08
CA LYS A 175 9.06 9.82 23.83
C LYS A 175 10.38 9.09 24.09
N LEU A 176 11.27 9.67 24.91
CA LEU A 176 12.53 9.05 25.31
C LEU A 176 12.35 7.77 26.12
N TRP A 177 11.35 7.74 27.01
CA TRP A 177 11.00 6.54 27.79
C TRP A 177 10.43 5.43 26.90
N ALA A 178 9.51 5.75 25.99
CA ALA A 178 8.93 4.80 25.05
C ALA A 178 9.97 4.20 24.08
N ASP A 179 10.94 5.00 23.63
CA ASP A 179 12.06 4.51 22.83
C ASP A 179 12.95 3.52 23.61
N SER A 180 13.09 3.72 24.92
CA SER A 180 13.93 2.89 25.79
C SER A 180 13.36 1.49 26.11
N GLU A 181 12.04 1.32 26.04
CA GLU A 181 11.37 0.01 26.29
C GLU A 181 11.00 -0.75 25.00
N VAL A 182 10.90 -0.08 23.84
CA VAL A 182 10.44 -0.69 22.58
C VAL A 182 11.59 -1.18 21.68
N ILE A 183 12.83 -0.74 21.92
CA ILE A 183 14.01 -1.13 21.13
C ILE A 183 14.98 -1.94 22.01
N PRO A 184 15.30 -3.22 21.70
CA PRO A 184 16.35 -3.94 22.40
C PRO A 184 17.70 -3.23 22.19
N LYS A 185 18.43 -2.96 23.27
CA LYS A 185 19.81 -2.49 23.23
C LYS A 185 20.73 -3.52 22.55
N THR A 186 20.95 -3.35 21.25
CA THR A 186 22.03 -4.02 20.51
C THR A 186 22.86 -3.03 19.70
N TYR A 187 23.19 -1.87 20.27
CA TYR A 187 24.21 -0.99 19.68
C TYR A 187 24.97 -0.26 20.80
N ALA A 188 25.90 -0.97 21.44
CA ALA A 188 26.93 -0.36 22.28
C ALA A 188 28.16 -1.25 22.38
N THR A 189 28.79 -1.55 21.23
CA THR A 189 30.23 -1.83 21.09
C THR A 189 30.53 -2.09 19.61
N CYS A 190 30.77 -1.04 18.83
CA CYS A 190 31.61 -1.17 17.64
C CYS A 190 32.11 0.22 17.19
N CYS A 191 32.96 0.81 18.02
CA CYS A 191 33.83 1.91 17.59
C CYS A 191 35.25 1.56 17.98
N THR A 192 35.84 0.54 17.34
CA THR A 192 37.31 0.35 17.32
C THR A 192 37.85 -0.45 16.14
N ASN A 193 37.05 -1.21 15.36
CA ASN A 193 37.61 -2.10 14.32
C ASN A 193 37.22 -1.73 12.88
N ALA A 194 37.06 -0.44 12.56
CA ALA A 194 36.61 0.03 11.24
C ALA A 194 37.68 -0.03 10.12
N ALA A 195 38.89 -0.52 10.38
CA ALA A 195 39.98 -0.49 9.39
C ALA A 195 40.35 -1.86 8.79
N GLU A 196 39.98 -2.99 9.41
CA GLU A 196 40.42 -4.33 8.95
C GLU A 196 39.35 -5.11 8.17
N ASP A 197 38.07 -4.77 8.30
CA ASP A 197 36.97 -5.48 7.61
C ASP A 197 36.73 -5.04 6.16
N LEU A 198 37.30 -3.91 5.72
CA LEU A 198 37.13 -3.38 4.35
C LEU A 198 37.83 -4.21 3.25
N VAL A 199 38.66 -5.19 3.62
CA VAL A 199 39.45 -5.98 2.66
C VAL A 199 38.91 -7.41 2.45
N LYS A 200 38.01 -7.92 3.31
CA LYS A 200 37.55 -9.33 3.24
C LYS A 200 36.17 -9.56 2.60
N ASP A 201 35.36 -8.53 2.37
CA ASP A 201 33.97 -8.70 1.90
C ASP A 201 33.74 -8.63 0.38
N LYS A 202 34.80 -8.69 -0.43
CA LYS A 202 34.67 -8.69 -1.91
C LYS A 202 34.17 -10.01 -2.51
N ALA A 203 33.81 -11.00 -1.71
CA ALA A 203 33.52 -12.35 -2.19
C ALA A 203 32.03 -12.79 -2.19
N ASN A 204 31.08 -12.00 -1.67
CA ASN A 204 29.66 -12.42 -1.64
C ASN A 204 28.64 -11.24 -1.63
N LEU A 205 28.86 -10.21 -2.45
CA LEU A 205 27.93 -9.08 -2.54
C LEU A 205 26.76 -9.39 -3.49
N VAL A 206 25.63 -9.81 -2.93
CA VAL A 206 24.33 -9.61 -3.57
C VAL A 206 24.17 -8.10 -3.79
N SER A 207 24.17 -7.65 -5.05
CA SER A 207 24.06 -6.23 -5.38
C SER A 207 22.76 -5.63 -4.80
N ASP A 208 22.87 -4.49 -4.10
CA ASP A 208 21.73 -3.71 -3.57
C ASP A 208 20.76 -3.21 -4.67
N MET A 209 21.11 -3.37 -5.96
CA MET A 209 20.27 -2.91 -7.07
C MET A 209 18.86 -3.54 -7.10
N LEU A 210 18.66 -4.72 -6.49
CA LEU A 210 17.38 -5.44 -6.50
C LEU A 210 16.56 -5.27 -5.23
N VAL A 211 17.00 -4.44 -4.29
CA VAL A 211 16.27 -4.14 -3.05
C VAL A 211 15.63 -2.77 -3.16
N ASP A 212 14.33 -2.70 -2.90
CA ASP A 212 13.62 -1.42 -2.87
C ASP A 212 13.63 -0.75 -1.49
N ARG A 213 13.08 0.46 -1.40
CA ARG A 213 13.02 1.25 -0.15
C ARG A 213 12.15 0.61 0.96
N PHE A 214 11.45 -0.48 0.66
CA PHE A 214 10.62 -1.21 1.61
C PHE A 214 11.27 -2.55 2.01
N GLY A 215 12.53 -2.79 1.63
CA GLY A 215 13.27 -4.01 1.96
C GLY A 215 12.84 -5.23 1.14
N ARG A 216 12.08 -5.05 0.05
CA ARG A 216 11.65 -6.18 -0.79
C ARG A 216 12.77 -6.55 -1.76
N MET A 217 13.32 -7.75 -1.61
CA MET A 217 14.27 -8.33 -2.56
C MET A 217 13.55 -8.82 -3.83
N HIS A 218 13.87 -8.26 -4.99
CA HIS A 218 13.26 -8.64 -6.26
C HIS A 218 13.99 -9.80 -6.95
N THR A 219 13.53 -11.02 -6.65
CA THR A 219 14.14 -12.25 -7.17
C THR A 219 13.49 -12.80 -8.45
N TYR A 220 12.45 -12.13 -8.98
CA TYR A 220 11.64 -12.62 -10.09
C TYR A 220 11.54 -11.61 -11.25
N LEU A 221 12.21 -11.90 -12.37
CA LEU A 221 12.14 -11.13 -13.59
C LEU A 221 11.12 -11.71 -14.59
N ARG A 222 10.28 -10.86 -15.18
CA ARG A 222 9.48 -11.20 -16.36
C ARG A 222 10.08 -10.51 -17.58
N ILE A 223 10.26 -11.25 -18.66
CA ILE A 223 10.81 -10.71 -19.91
C ILE A 223 9.74 -10.85 -20.99
N SER A 224 9.31 -9.73 -21.56
CA SER A 224 8.44 -9.70 -22.74
C SER A 224 9.33 -9.86 -23.97
N LEU A 225 9.12 -10.92 -24.75
CA LEU A 225 10.00 -11.25 -25.87
C LEU A 225 9.54 -10.64 -27.20
N THR A 226 8.27 -10.30 -27.31
CA THR A 226 7.65 -9.77 -28.52
C THR A 226 6.34 -9.11 -28.14
N GLU A 227 5.87 -8.16 -28.96
CA GLU A 227 4.56 -7.54 -28.82
C GLU A 227 3.53 -8.20 -29.74
N ARG A 228 3.94 -9.16 -30.59
CA ARG A 228 3.03 -9.87 -31.50
C ARG A 228 2.24 -10.93 -30.74
N CYS A 229 0.95 -11.03 -31.05
CA CYS A 229 0.07 -12.09 -30.56
C CYS A 229 -0.78 -12.63 -31.72
N ASN A 230 -1.07 -13.92 -31.69
CA ASN A 230 -1.96 -14.62 -32.62
C ASN A 230 -3.43 -14.63 -32.14
N LEU A 231 -3.72 -14.03 -30.98
CA LEU A 231 -5.07 -13.77 -30.46
C LEU A 231 -5.34 -12.26 -30.36
N ARG A 232 -6.60 -11.87 -30.15
CA ARG A 232 -7.06 -10.48 -29.94
C ARG A 232 -8.05 -10.41 -28.77
N CYS A 233 -7.60 -10.86 -27.59
CA CYS A 233 -8.46 -11.02 -26.43
C CYS A 233 -9.08 -9.69 -25.95
N HIS A 234 -10.38 -9.70 -25.65
CA HIS A 234 -11.13 -8.51 -25.23
C HIS A 234 -10.52 -7.79 -24.01
N TYR A 235 -9.98 -8.52 -23.03
CA TYR A 235 -9.37 -7.93 -21.83
C TYR A 235 -7.92 -7.45 -22.03
N CYS A 236 -7.32 -7.69 -23.19
CA CYS A 236 -5.89 -7.48 -23.44
C CYS A 236 -5.63 -6.35 -24.45
N MET A 237 -6.40 -6.31 -25.54
CA MET A 237 -6.21 -5.35 -26.64
C MET A 237 -7.52 -5.13 -27.43
N PRO A 238 -7.66 -3.99 -28.13
CA PRO A 238 -8.83 -3.74 -28.97
C PRO A 238 -8.85 -4.64 -30.22
N GLU A 239 -9.94 -4.59 -31.00
CA GLU A 239 -10.17 -5.52 -32.11
C GLU A 239 -9.20 -5.33 -33.26
N GLU A 240 -9.01 -4.06 -33.62
CA GLU A 240 -8.04 -3.54 -34.57
C GLU A 240 -6.59 -3.86 -34.17
N GLY A 241 -6.35 -4.24 -32.91
CA GLY A 241 -5.03 -4.50 -32.35
C GLY A 241 -4.34 -3.22 -31.87
N VAL A 242 -3.05 -3.32 -31.63
CA VAL A 242 -2.22 -2.20 -31.14
C VAL A 242 -1.10 -1.92 -32.14
N GLU A 243 -0.60 -0.69 -32.12
CA GLU A 243 0.60 -0.33 -32.85
C GLU A 243 1.80 -1.10 -32.28
N LEU A 244 2.58 -1.73 -33.16
CA LEU A 244 3.72 -2.56 -32.76
C LEU A 244 5.01 -1.78 -32.90
N THR A 245 5.88 -1.90 -31.90
CA THR A 245 7.23 -1.35 -31.94
C THR A 245 8.01 -1.96 -33.12
N PRO A 246 8.67 -1.15 -33.97
CA PRO A 246 9.48 -1.65 -35.08
C PRO A 246 10.57 -2.62 -34.61
N THR A 247 10.84 -3.68 -35.37
CA THR A 247 11.81 -4.72 -35.01
C THR A 247 13.18 -4.19 -34.55
N PRO A 248 13.80 -3.17 -35.19
CA PRO A 248 15.08 -2.64 -34.73
C PRO A 248 15.05 -2.03 -33.33
N GLN A 249 13.87 -1.60 -32.86
CA GLN A 249 13.67 -1.04 -31.52
C GLN A 249 13.40 -2.12 -30.47
N LEU A 250 13.13 -3.37 -30.85
CA LEU A 250 13.00 -4.47 -29.92
C LEU A 250 14.38 -4.98 -29.46
N LEU A 251 14.43 -5.57 -28.27
CA LEU A 251 15.62 -6.24 -27.78
C LEU A 251 15.95 -7.49 -28.62
N SER A 252 17.16 -7.52 -29.13
CA SER A 252 17.77 -8.70 -29.73
C SER A 252 18.02 -9.80 -28.71
N HIS A 253 18.26 -11.01 -29.20
CA HIS A 253 18.62 -12.18 -28.38
C HIS A 253 19.84 -11.91 -27.47
N GLN A 254 20.89 -11.29 -28.02
CA GLN A 254 22.12 -10.98 -27.29
C GLN A 254 21.87 -9.96 -26.17
N GLU A 255 21.08 -8.92 -26.44
CA GLU A 255 20.71 -7.91 -25.44
C GLU A 255 19.87 -8.51 -24.31
N ILE A 256 18.91 -9.39 -24.64
CA ILE A 256 18.11 -10.12 -23.64
C ILE A 256 19.02 -10.97 -22.74
N PHE A 257 19.95 -11.72 -23.34
CA PHE A 257 20.87 -12.55 -22.57
C PHE A 257 21.76 -11.72 -21.64
N ARG A 258 22.34 -10.62 -22.14
CA ARG A 258 23.19 -9.72 -21.33
C ARG A 258 22.42 -9.13 -20.14
N LEU A 259 21.23 -8.57 -20.39
CA LEU A 259 20.39 -8.02 -19.33
C LEU A 259 19.94 -9.10 -18.34
N ALA A 260 19.51 -10.28 -18.82
CA ALA A 260 19.11 -11.38 -17.95
C ALA A 260 20.28 -11.87 -17.07
N ASN A 261 21.49 -11.99 -17.62
CA ASN A 261 22.68 -12.34 -16.86
C ASN A 261 22.96 -11.30 -15.77
N LEU A 262 22.83 -10.00 -16.07
CA LEU A 262 22.98 -8.92 -15.09
C LEU A 262 21.99 -9.07 -13.92
N PHE A 263 20.72 -9.34 -14.22
CA PHE A 263 19.70 -9.58 -13.19
C PHE A 263 19.98 -10.84 -12.37
N VAL A 264 20.37 -11.94 -13.03
CA VAL A 264 20.60 -13.23 -12.35
C VAL A 264 21.82 -13.17 -11.43
N THR A 265 22.94 -12.62 -11.91
CA THR A 265 24.15 -12.42 -11.11
C THR A 265 23.93 -11.49 -9.92
N SER A 266 22.91 -10.63 -9.98
CA SER A 266 22.56 -9.72 -8.88
C SER A 266 21.51 -10.28 -7.92
N GLY A 267 20.98 -11.49 -8.16
CA GLY A 267 20.08 -12.19 -7.23
C GLY A 267 18.72 -12.63 -7.80
N VAL A 268 18.41 -12.35 -9.06
CA VAL A 268 17.23 -12.94 -9.72
C VAL A 268 17.45 -14.44 -9.87
N ASN A 269 16.53 -15.23 -9.33
CA ASN A 269 16.59 -16.69 -9.41
C ASN A 269 15.44 -17.30 -10.22
N LYS A 270 14.50 -16.47 -10.69
CA LYS A 270 13.38 -16.88 -11.54
C LYS A 270 13.18 -15.91 -12.69
N ILE A 271 13.14 -16.46 -13.90
CA ILE A 271 12.78 -15.72 -15.11
C ILE A 271 11.49 -16.31 -15.67
N ARG A 272 10.55 -15.44 -16.08
CA ARG A 272 9.38 -15.85 -16.86
C ARG A 272 9.36 -15.14 -18.21
N LEU A 273 9.35 -15.92 -19.27
CA LEU A 273 9.18 -15.48 -20.64
C LEU A 273 7.70 -15.23 -20.93
N THR A 274 7.42 -14.09 -21.53
CA THR A 274 6.09 -13.57 -21.87
C THR A 274 6.18 -12.85 -23.22
N GLY A 275 5.13 -12.11 -23.58
CA GLY A 275 5.12 -11.25 -24.76
C GLY A 275 3.74 -10.60 -24.93
N GLY A 276 3.36 -10.39 -26.18
CA GLY A 276 2.08 -10.86 -26.65
C GLY A 276 2.04 -12.39 -26.53
N GLU A 277 2.49 -13.11 -27.56
CA GLU A 277 2.66 -14.57 -27.51
C GLU A 277 4.13 -14.96 -27.74
N PRO A 278 4.87 -15.42 -26.70
CA PRO A 278 6.29 -15.73 -26.81
C PRO A 278 6.60 -16.83 -27.82
N THR A 279 5.69 -17.79 -28.05
CA THR A 279 5.94 -18.89 -28.99
C THR A 279 6.00 -18.45 -30.46
N LEU A 280 5.57 -17.22 -30.77
CA LEU A 280 5.68 -16.66 -32.13
C LEU A 280 7.09 -16.17 -32.46
N ARG A 281 7.94 -15.96 -31.45
CA ARG A 281 9.32 -15.54 -31.65
C ARG A 281 10.12 -16.69 -32.28
N LYS A 282 10.84 -16.41 -33.37
CA LYS A 282 11.53 -17.43 -34.19
C LYS A 282 12.72 -18.06 -33.44
N ASP A 283 13.49 -17.22 -32.77
CA ASP A 283 14.68 -17.52 -31.96
C ASP A 283 14.36 -17.92 -30.50
N ILE A 284 13.10 -18.29 -30.19
CA ILE A 284 12.69 -18.66 -28.82
C ILE A 284 13.51 -19.82 -28.25
N GLN A 285 13.91 -20.77 -29.10
CA GLN A 285 14.72 -21.91 -28.72
C GLN A 285 16.08 -21.47 -28.18
N ASP A 286 16.77 -20.61 -28.94
CA ASP A 286 18.10 -20.10 -28.58
C ASP A 286 18.03 -19.25 -27.31
N ILE A 287 16.97 -18.43 -27.18
CA ILE A 287 16.69 -17.65 -25.96
C ILE A 287 16.56 -18.57 -24.75
N CYS A 288 15.71 -19.59 -24.83
CA CYS A 288 15.51 -20.52 -23.73
C CYS A 288 16.81 -21.24 -23.36
N PHE A 289 17.53 -21.77 -24.36
CA PHE A 289 18.79 -22.48 -24.16
C PHE A 289 19.83 -21.59 -23.46
N ASN A 290 20.06 -20.38 -23.97
CA ASN A 290 21.03 -19.46 -23.38
C ASN A 290 20.61 -19.01 -21.97
N LEU A 291 19.33 -18.69 -21.75
CA LEU A 291 18.87 -18.29 -20.41
C LEU A 291 18.96 -19.44 -19.40
N SER A 292 18.72 -20.68 -19.82
CA SER A 292 18.80 -21.85 -18.95
C SER A 292 20.23 -22.13 -18.46
N SER A 293 21.25 -21.66 -19.17
CA SER A 293 22.67 -21.84 -18.79
C SER A 293 23.18 -20.77 -17.81
N LEU A 294 22.36 -19.77 -17.48
CA LEU A 294 22.73 -18.72 -16.53
C LEU A 294 22.92 -19.30 -15.11
N LYS A 295 24.15 -19.22 -14.59
CA LYS A 295 24.48 -19.65 -13.23
C LYS A 295 23.69 -18.84 -12.21
N GLY A 296 22.94 -19.53 -11.35
CA GLY A 296 22.09 -18.91 -10.32
C GLY A 296 20.59 -18.88 -10.67
N LEU A 297 20.24 -19.09 -11.94
CA LEU A 297 18.84 -19.20 -12.35
C LEU A 297 18.28 -20.56 -11.90
N LYS A 298 17.28 -20.55 -11.02
CA LYS A 298 16.63 -21.77 -10.49
C LYS A 298 15.42 -22.19 -11.30
N ALA A 299 14.74 -21.24 -11.94
CA ALA A 299 13.53 -21.52 -12.69
C ALA A 299 13.39 -20.62 -13.92
N LEU A 300 13.24 -21.25 -15.08
CA LEU A 300 12.86 -20.59 -16.33
C LEU A 300 11.43 -21.03 -16.69
N ALA A 301 10.51 -20.08 -16.67
CA ALA A 301 9.09 -20.31 -16.91
C ALA A 301 8.62 -19.59 -18.18
N ILE A 302 7.47 -20.00 -18.72
CA ILE A 302 6.82 -19.33 -19.85
C ILE A 302 5.33 -19.14 -19.57
N THR A 303 4.77 -18.00 -20.00
CA THR A 303 3.32 -17.78 -20.12
C THR A 303 2.94 -17.71 -21.59
N THR A 304 1.94 -18.47 -22.00
CA THR A 304 1.50 -18.60 -23.39
C THR A 304 -0.01 -18.78 -23.44
N ASN A 305 -0.64 -18.44 -24.56
CA ASN A 305 -2.03 -18.79 -24.85
C ASN A 305 -2.19 -20.25 -25.29
N GLY A 306 -1.10 -20.98 -25.50
CA GLY A 306 -1.13 -22.43 -25.76
C GLY A 306 -1.40 -22.82 -27.22
N ILE A 307 -1.81 -21.93 -28.12
CA ILE A 307 -2.27 -22.30 -29.47
C ILE A 307 -1.21 -23.06 -30.29
N THR A 308 0.06 -22.71 -30.13
CA THR A 308 1.18 -23.35 -30.84
C THR A 308 2.08 -24.14 -29.90
N LEU A 309 1.67 -24.31 -28.63
CA LEU A 309 2.55 -24.78 -27.57
C LEU A 309 2.85 -26.27 -27.73
N ALA A 310 1.84 -27.12 -27.96
CA ALA A 310 1.98 -28.58 -28.09
C ALA A 310 3.18 -29.00 -28.97
N LYS A 311 3.29 -28.41 -30.17
CA LYS A 311 4.36 -28.70 -31.14
C LYS A 311 5.75 -28.26 -30.67
N LYS A 312 5.84 -27.25 -29.80
CA LYS A 312 7.11 -26.70 -29.30
C LYS A 312 7.52 -27.24 -27.93
N LEU A 313 6.60 -27.89 -27.19
CA LEU A 313 6.85 -28.33 -25.82
C LEU A 313 8.07 -29.26 -25.67
N PRO A 314 8.29 -30.29 -26.51
CA PRO A 314 9.44 -31.16 -26.34
C PRO A 314 10.77 -30.39 -26.41
N MET A 315 10.90 -29.50 -27.38
CA MET A 315 12.06 -28.63 -27.54
C MET A 315 12.20 -27.65 -26.35
N LEU A 316 11.12 -26.98 -25.96
CA LEU A 316 11.16 -26.03 -24.84
C LEU A 316 11.57 -26.71 -23.53
N LYS A 317 11.12 -27.95 -23.30
CA LYS A 317 11.54 -28.75 -22.15
C LYS A 317 13.02 -29.09 -22.19
N GLN A 318 13.54 -29.48 -23.35
CA GLN A 318 14.98 -29.73 -23.55
C GLN A 318 15.82 -28.46 -23.33
N CYS A 319 15.29 -27.30 -23.71
CA CYS A 319 15.92 -25.99 -23.48
C CYS A 319 15.76 -25.46 -22.04
N GLY A 320 15.32 -26.29 -21.08
CA GLY A 320 15.31 -25.95 -19.67
C GLY A 320 14.08 -25.16 -19.19
N ILE A 321 12.98 -25.11 -19.94
CA ILE A 321 11.71 -24.59 -19.40
C ILE A 321 11.19 -25.53 -18.32
N THR A 322 11.17 -25.05 -17.08
CA THR A 322 10.77 -25.84 -15.89
C THR A 322 9.31 -25.63 -15.49
N SER A 323 8.65 -24.57 -15.95
CA SER A 323 7.26 -24.26 -15.55
C SER A 323 6.46 -23.58 -16.65
N LEU A 324 5.20 -24.00 -16.80
CA LEU A 324 4.28 -23.50 -17.82
C LEU A 324 3.08 -22.80 -17.17
N ASN A 325 2.72 -21.65 -17.73
CA ASN A 325 1.41 -21.03 -17.53
C ASN A 325 0.69 -20.94 -18.88
N ILE A 326 -0.46 -21.58 -18.99
CA ILE A 326 -1.30 -21.57 -20.18
C ILE A 326 -2.54 -20.75 -19.87
N SER A 327 -2.85 -19.75 -20.70
CA SER A 327 -4.05 -18.92 -20.52
C SER A 327 -5.23 -19.57 -21.22
N LEU A 328 -6.30 -19.82 -20.47
CA LEU A 328 -7.56 -20.39 -20.96
C LEU A 328 -8.71 -19.84 -20.11
N ASP A 329 -9.53 -18.99 -20.72
CA ASP A 329 -10.57 -18.24 -19.99
C ASP A 329 -11.96 -18.89 -20.06
N THR A 330 -12.16 -19.96 -20.82
CA THR A 330 -13.43 -20.68 -20.92
C THR A 330 -13.19 -22.10 -21.42
N LEU A 331 -14.03 -23.05 -20.99
CA LEU A 331 -14.04 -24.43 -21.46
C LEU A 331 -14.99 -24.62 -22.66
N VAL A 332 -15.78 -23.59 -22.98
CA VAL A 332 -16.75 -23.60 -24.09
C VAL A 332 -16.09 -23.04 -25.36
N PRO A 333 -15.96 -23.83 -26.45
CA PRO A 333 -15.27 -23.39 -27.67
C PRO A 333 -15.82 -22.11 -28.31
N ALA A 334 -17.14 -21.91 -28.28
CA ALA A 334 -17.78 -20.73 -28.84
C ALA A 334 -17.46 -19.46 -28.02
N LYS A 335 -17.49 -19.56 -26.68
CA LYS A 335 -17.06 -18.47 -25.79
C LYS A 335 -15.57 -18.16 -26.00
N PHE A 336 -14.73 -19.17 -26.24
CA PHE A 336 -13.30 -18.96 -26.52
C PHE A 336 -13.10 -18.10 -27.78
N GLU A 337 -13.79 -18.45 -28.87
CA GLU A 337 -13.71 -17.70 -30.12
C GLU A 337 -14.22 -16.27 -29.95
N PHE A 338 -15.28 -16.07 -29.17
CA PHE A 338 -15.76 -14.74 -28.79
C PHE A 338 -14.70 -13.95 -28.00
N MET A 339 -14.19 -14.51 -26.89
CA MET A 339 -13.22 -13.84 -26.01
C MET A 339 -11.94 -13.44 -26.75
N THR A 340 -11.43 -14.34 -27.59
CA THR A 340 -10.11 -14.20 -28.22
C THR A 340 -10.15 -13.65 -29.65
N ARG A 341 -11.36 -13.54 -30.23
CA ARG A 341 -11.67 -13.20 -31.63
C ARG A 341 -11.01 -14.13 -32.65
N ARG A 342 -10.64 -15.34 -32.23
CA ARG A 342 -9.91 -16.34 -33.02
C ARG A 342 -10.30 -17.75 -32.60
N LYS A 343 -10.28 -18.69 -33.55
CA LYS A 343 -10.43 -20.13 -33.27
C LYS A 343 -9.16 -20.69 -32.63
N GLY A 344 -9.30 -21.79 -31.90
CA GLY A 344 -8.15 -22.57 -31.44
C GLY A 344 -8.27 -23.20 -30.05
N HIS A 345 -9.44 -23.13 -29.42
CA HIS A 345 -9.71 -23.76 -28.12
C HIS A 345 -9.15 -25.20 -28.02
N HIS A 346 -9.42 -26.06 -29.01
CA HIS A 346 -8.94 -27.45 -29.03
C HIS A 346 -7.41 -27.56 -28.94
N LYS A 347 -6.65 -26.64 -29.54
CA LYS A 347 -5.18 -26.63 -29.49
C LYS A 347 -4.65 -26.23 -28.12
N VAL A 348 -5.39 -25.38 -27.39
CA VAL A 348 -5.05 -25.01 -26.02
C VAL A 348 -5.25 -26.20 -25.10
N ILE A 349 -6.38 -26.92 -25.24
CA ILE A 349 -6.65 -28.16 -24.49
C ILE A 349 -5.60 -29.24 -24.81
N GLU A 350 -5.27 -29.43 -26.09
CA GLU A 350 -4.19 -30.32 -26.53
C GLU A 350 -2.86 -29.96 -25.87
N SER A 351 -2.52 -28.67 -25.80
CA SER A 351 -1.28 -28.21 -25.18
C SER A 351 -1.24 -28.38 -23.67
N ILE A 352 -2.39 -28.27 -22.98
CA ILE A 352 -2.49 -28.58 -21.55
C ILE A 352 -2.23 -30.07 -21.33
N ASN A 353 -2.89 -30.94 -22.10
CA ASN A 353 -2.71 -32.39 -21.96
C ASN A 353 -1.28 -32.80 -22.32
N ALA A 354 -0.72 -32.31 -23.44
CA ALA A 354 0.66 -32.60 -23.85
C ALA A 354 1.69 -32.13 -22.80
N ALA A 355 1.43 -31.01 -22.11
CA ALA A 355 2.28 -30.57 -21.02
C ALA A 355 2.21 -31.53 -19.81
N ILE A 356 1.03 -32.03 -19.47
CA ILE A 356 0.85 -33.04 -18.42
C ILE A 356 1.58 -34.33 -18.80
N ASP A 357 1.41 -34.81 -20.03
CA ASP A 357 2.02 -36.06 -20.53
C ASP A 357 3.55 -35.97 -20.54
N LEU A 358 4.09 -34.78 -20.84
CA LEU A 358 5.52 -34.51 -20.73
C LEU A 358 5.99 -34.40 -19.27
N GLY A 359 5.13 -34.48 -18.26
CA GLY A 359 5.49 -34.49 -16.85
C GLY A 359 5.66 -33.11 -16.22
N TYR A 360 5.07 -32.05 -16.79
CA TYR A 360 4.97 -30.78 -16.07
C TYR A 360 3.97 -30.92 -14.93
N ASN A 361 4.41 -30.67 -13.69
CA ASN A 361 3.55 -30.79 -12.52
C ASN A 361 3.81 -29.66 -11.51
N PRO A 362 2.84 -28.77 -11.24
CA PRO A 362 1.57 -28.63 -11.95
C PRO A 362 1.72 -27.85 -13.27
N VAL A 363 0.88 -28.16 -14.26
CA VAL A 363 0.62 -27.24 -15.37
C VAL A 363 -0.33 -26.15 -14.86
N LYS A 364 0.07 -24.87 -14.96
CA LYS A 364 -0.76 -23.76 -14.47
C LYS A 364 -1.69 -23.28 -15.56
N VAL A 365 -2.98 -23.27 -15.29
CA VAL A 365 -4.02 -22.74 -16.18
C VAL A 365 -4.52 -21.43 -15.59
N ASN A 366 -4.25 -20.31 -16.26
CA ASN A 366 -4.71 -18.99 -15.84
C ASN A 366 -6.06 -18.68 -16.52
N CYS A 367 -7.06 -18.29 -15.74
CA CYS A 367 -8.39 -17.89 -16.21
C CYS A 367 -8.75 -16.52 -15.61
N VAL A 368 -8.92 -15.49 -16.44
CA VAL A 368 -9.41 -14.18 -16.02
C VAL A 368 -10.94 -14.27 -15.93
N VAL A 369 -11.47 -14.10 -14.72
CA VAL A 369 -12.91 -14.23 -14.46
C VAL A 369 -13.60 -12.89 -14.70
N MET A 370 -14.64 -12.91 -15.53
CA MET A 370 -15.44 -11.76 -15.92
C MET A 370 -16.93 -12.07 -15.74
N ARG A 371 -17.61 -11.20 -15.01
CA ARG A 371 -19.04 -11.33 -14.71
C ARG A 371 -19.89 -11.34 -15.98
N GLY A 372 -20.86 -12.25 -16.04
CA GLY A 372 -21.77 -12.41 -17.16
C GLY A 372 -21.09 -12.99 -18.40
N PHE A 373 -19.93 -13.64 -18.25
CA PHE A 373 -19.21 -14.24 -19.37
C PHE A 373 -18.74 -15.66 -19.06
N ASN A 374 -17.86 -15.83 -18.08
CA ASN A 374 -17.25 -17.11 -17.70
C ASN A 374 -17.28 -17.36 -16.18
N ASP A 375 -17.95 -16.50 -15.41
CA ASP A 375 -18.17 -16.66 -13.99
C ASP A 375 -19.05 -17.89 -13.67
N ASP A 376 -19.88 -18.31 -14.62
CA ASP A 376 -20.66 -19.55 -14.58
C ASP A 376 -19.81 -20.83 -14.69
N GLU A 377 -18.61 -20.75 -15.29
CA GLU A 377 -17.75 -21.90 -15.57
C GLU A 377 -16.70 -22.18 -14.47
N MET A 378 -16.62 -21.36 -13.42
CA MET A 378 -15.58 -21.48 -12.39
C MET A 378 -15.53 -22.89 -11.80
N CYS A 379 -16.68 -23.47 -11.45
CA CYS A 379 -16.73 -24.79 -10.87
C CYS A 379 -16.41 -25.92 -11.86
N ASP A 380 -16.66 -25.72 -13.15
CA ASP A 380 -16.25 -26.67 -14.19
C ASP A 380 -14.72 -26.70 -14.33
N PHE A 381 -14.08 -25.53 -14.27
CA PHE A 381 -12.63 -25.44 -14.17
C PHE A 381 -12.08 -26.12 -12.91
N VAL A 382 -12.74 -25.96 -11.76
CA VAL A 382 -12.36 -26.67 -10.52
C VAL A 382 -12.49 -28.18 -10.70
N ASN A 383 -13.54 -28.67 -11.36
CA ASN A 383 -13.70 -30.10 -11.64
C ASN A 383 -12.56 -30.68 -12.49
N LEU A 384 -11.95 -29.90 -13.40
CA LEU A 384 -10.78 -30.36 -14.16
C LEU A 384 -9.58 -30.73 -13.26
N THR A 385 -9.50 -30.16 -12.06
CA THR A 385 -8.43 -30.45 -11.10
C THR A 385 -8.60 -31.79 -10.39
N ARG A 386 -9.75 -32.47 -10.56
CA ARG A 386 -10.01 -33.77 -9.92
C ARG A 386 -9.00 -34.82 -10.37
N ASP A 387 -8.92 -35.03 -11.68
CA ASP A 387 -8.13 -36.12 -12.27
C ASP A 387 -6.82 -35.64 -12.89
N LYS A 388 -6.65 -34.32 -13.08
CA LYS A 388 -5.47 -33.75 -13.74
C LYS A 388 -4.55 -33.03 -12.76
N PRO A 389 -3.21 -33.17 -12.88
CA PRO A 389 -2.22 -32.44 -12.08
C PRO A 389 -2.06 -31.00 -12.60
N ILE A 390 -3.17 -30.27 -12.66
CA ILE A 390 -3.21 -28.87 -13.06
C ILE A 390 -3.43 -27.96 -11.86
N ASN A 391 -2.92 -26.75 -11.96
CA ASN A 391 -3.26 -25.67 -11.04
C ASN A 391 -4.09 -24.63 -11.78
N VAL A 392 -5.40 -24.61 -11.53
CA VAL A 392 -6.32 -23.62 -12.09
C VAL A 392 -6.24 -22.35 -11.27
N ARG A 393 -5.99 -21.20 -11.91
CA ARG A 393 -5.72 -19.92 -11.27
C ARG A 393 -6.72 -18.90 -11.77
N PHE A 394 -7.72 -18.61 -10.94
CA PHE A 394 -8.69 -17.55 -11.19
C PHE A 394 -8.07 -16.20 -10.92
N ILE A 395 -8.18 -15.28 -11.87
CA ILE A 395 -7.57 -13.95 -11.83
C ILE A 395 -8.69 -12.92 -11.91
N GLU A 396 -8.66 -11.95 -10.99
CA GLU A 396 -9.56 -10.80 -11.06
C GLU A 396 -9.36 -10.01 -12.35
N PHE A 397 -10.45 -9.54 -12.96
CA PHE A 397 -10.39 -8.67 -14.13
C PHE A 397 -9.83 -7.29 -13.77
N MET A 398 -8.71 -6.92 -14.40
CA MET A 398 -7.91 -5.74 -14.07
C MET A 398 -8.04 -4.62 -15.12
N PRO A 399 -7.98 -3.34 -14.71
CA PRO A 399 -8.00 -2.21 -15.64
C PRO A 399 -6.68 -2.06 -16.40
N PHE A 400 -6.76 -2.02 -17.74
CA PHE A 400 -5.65 -1.69 -18.63
C PHE A 400 -6.14 -0.83 -19.80
N ASP A 401 -5.22 -0.05 -20.37
CA ASP A 401 -5.52 0.79 -21.52
C ASP A 401 -5.99 -0.08 -22.69
N GLY A 402 -7.11 0.32 -23.28
CA GLY A 402 -7.73 -0.36 -24.43
C GLY A 402 -8.62 -1.56 -24.10
N ASN A 403 -8.81 -1.95 -22.82
CA ASN A 403 -9.62 -3.12 -22.46
C ASN A 403 -11.05 -2.81 -21.95
N VAL A 404 -11.49 -1.55 -22.06
CA VAL A 404 -12.84 -1.06 -21.68
C VAL A 404 -13.29 -1.60 -20.31
N TRP A 405 -12.36 -1.58 -19.35
CA TRP A 405 -12.60 -2.14 -18.02
C TRP A 405 -13.81 -1.49 -17.35
N ASN A 406 -14.60 -2.32 -16.68
CA ASN A 406 -15.78 -1.88 -15.95
C ASN A 406 -15.89 -2.67 -14.65
N VAL A 407 -16.02 -1.97 -13.53
CA VAL A 407 -16.18 -2.57 -12.21
C VAL A 407 -17.36 -3.55 -12.14
N LYS A 408 -18.42 -3.35 -12.93
CA LYS A 408 -19.56 -4.29 -13.01
C LYS A 408 -19.17 -5.65 -13.57
N LYS A 409 -18.09 -5.74 -14.35
CA LYS A 409 -17.55 -6.99 -14.90
C LYS A 409 -16.56 -7.67 -13.95
N LEU A 410 -16.12 -7.00 -12.87
CA LEU A 410 -15.26 -7.60 -11.87
C LEU A 410 -16.06 -8.63 -11.04
N VAL A 411 -15.47 -9.80 -10.84
CA VAL A 411 -15.88 -10.76 -9.82
C VAL A 411 -14.85 -10.71 -8.70
N PRO A 412 -15.19 -10.14 -7.53
CA PRO A 412 -14.29 -10.06 -6.38
C PRO A 412 -13.80 -11.43 -5.91
N TYR A 413 -12.60 -11.46 -5.32
CA TYR A 413 -12.06 -12.65 -4.68
C TYR A 413 -13.04 -13.35 -3.73
N SER A 414 -13.69 -12.59 -2.85
CA SER A 414 -14.62 -13.13 -1.86
C SER A 414 -15.79 -13.87 -2.53
N GLU A 415 -16.29 -13.34 -3.65
CA GLU A 415 -17.38 -13.96 -4.42
C GLU A 415 -16.91 -15.19 -5.19
N MET A 416 -15.73 -15.14 -5.82
CA MET A 416 -15.14 -16.32 -6.48
C MET A 416 -14.91 -17.44 -5.47
N LEU A 417 -14.36 -17.11 -4.29
CA LEU A 417 -14.12 -18.07 -3.22
C LEU A 417 -15.43 -18.66 -2.70
N ASP A 418 -16.43 -17.82 -2.38
CA ASP A 418 -17.73 -18.27 -1.88
C ASP A 418 -18.43 -19.21 -2.88
N THR A 419 -18.39 -18.88 -4.17
CA THR A 419 -18.96 -19.71 -5.24
C THR A 419 -18.31 -21.10 -5.27
N VAL A 420 -16.97 -21.16 -5.24
CA VAL A 420 -16.24 -22.43 -5.24
C VAL A 420 -16.46 -23.19 -3.92
N SER A 421 -16.40 -22.51 -2.77
CA SER A 421 -16.57 -23.14 -1.46
C SER A 421 -17.96 -23.73 -1.24
N LYS A 422 -19.02 -23.12 -1.80
CA LYS A 422 -20.38 -23.68 -1.77
C LYS A 422 -20.49 -25.02 -2.47
N GLN A 423 -19.85 -25.17 -3.63
CA GLN A 423 -19.88 -26.42 -4.40
C GLN A 423 -18.83 -27.44 -3.91
N PHE A 424 -17.72 -26.97 -3.35
CA PHE A 424 -16.63 -27.80 -2.85
C PHE A 424 -16.34 -27.49 -1.37
N PRO A 425 -17.16 -27.99 -0.42
CA PRO A 425 -17.00 -27.74 1.01
C PRO A 425 -15.64 -28.19 1.59
N GLY A 426 -14.95 -29.13 0.92
CA GLY A 426 -13.61 -29.60 1.27
C GLY A 426 -12.45 -28.72 0.81
N LEU A 427 -12.71 -27.51 0.28
CA LEU A 427 -11.68 -26.57 -0.17
C LEU A 427 -10.86 -26.04 1.03
N LYS A 428 -9.57 -26.39 1.08
CA LYS A 428 -8.64 -26.00 2.15
C LYS A 428 -7.56 -25.05 1.63
N ARG A 429 -7.31 -23.97 2.38
CA ARG A 429 -6.22 -23.04 2.08
C ARG A 429 -4.85 -23.68 2.36
N LEU A 430 -3.91 -23.51 1.44
CA LEU A 430 -2.52 -23.92 1.60
C LEU A 430 -1.69 -22.79 2.22
N ASN A 431 -0.60 -23.16 2.89
CA ASN A 431 0.37 -22.21 3.42
C ASN A 431 1.28 -21.73 2.29
N ASP A 432 1.09 -20.46 1.91
CA ASP A 432 1.81 -19.84 0.80
C ASP A 432 3.01 -19.03 1.32
N PRO A 433 4.15 -19.01 0.61
CA PRO A 433 5.22 -18.06 0.88
C PRO A 433 4.74 -16.61 0.76
N LEU A 434 5.35 -15.69 1.51
CA LEU A 434 4.99 -14.26 1.46
C LEU A 434 5.07 -13.63 0.06
N THR A 435 5.96 -14.14 -0.79
CA THR A 435 6.15 -13.66 -2.17
C THR A 435 5.21 -14.30 -3.19
N GLU A 436 4.43 -15.31 -2.78
CA GLU A 436 3.45 -15.93 -3.66
C GLU A 436 2.25 -14.99 -3.83
N THR A 437 1.73 -14.99 -5.05
CA THR A 437 0.70 -14.04 -5.48
C THR A 437 -0.64 -14.68 -5.73
N ALA A 438 -0.64 -16.00 -5.89
CA ALA A 438 -1.87 -16.76 -5.84
C ALA A 438 -2.12 -17.22 -4.41
N LYS A 439 -3.35 -17.10 -3.96
CA LYS A 439 -3.85 -17.78 -2.78
C LYS A 439 -4.15 -19.22 -3.16
N ASN A 440 -3.33 -20.19 -2.76
CA ASN A 440 -3.47 -21.58 -3.23
C ASN A 440 -4.37 -22.40 -2.31
N PHE A 441 -5.20 -23.25 -2.91
CA PHE A 441 -6.15 -24.13 -2.24
C PHE A 441 -6.06 -25.54 -2.81
N LYS A 442 -6.43 -26.51 -1.97
CA LYS A 442 -6.55 -27.92 -2.34
C LYS A 442 -7.93 -28.44 -1.94
N ILE A 443 -8.46 -29.37 -2.72
CA ILE A 443 -9.69 -30.10 -2.40
C ILE A 443 -9.28 -31.55 -2.12
N ASP A 444 -9.80 -32.13 -1.05
CA ASP A 444 -9.53 -33.54 -0.74
C ASP A 444 -10.01 -34.44 -1.90
N GLY A 445 -9.18 -35.40 -2.31
CA GLY A 445 -9.46 -36.28 -3.45
C GLY A 445 -9.15 -35.70 -4.84
N HIS A 446 -8.84 -34.40 -4.96
CA HIS A 446 -8.37 -33.82 -6.21
C HIS A 446 -6.85 -33.98 -6.37
N THR A 447 -6.43 -34.31 -7.60
CA THR A 447 -5.01 -34.42 -7.99
C THR A 447 -4.36 -33.04 -8.11
N GLY A 448 -5.09 -32.09 -8.69
CA GLY A 448 -4.66 -30.72 -8.92
C GLY A 448 -4.96 -29.77 -7.76
N THR A 449 -4.83 -28.47 -8.05
CA THR A 449 -5.06 -27.39 -7.07
C THR A 449 -5.78 -26.22 -7.70
N VAL A 450 -6.41 -25.39 -6.87
CA VAL A 450 -7.12 -24.18 -7.29
C VAL A 450 -6.46 -22.98 -6.63
N SER A 451 -6.32 -21.87 -7.33
CA SER A 451 -5.75 -20.66 -6.75
C SER A 451 -6.49 -19.41 -7.19
N PHE A 452 -6.43 -18.37 -6.37
CA PHE A 452 -7.02 -17.07 -6.67
C PHE A 452 -5.95 -15.99 -6.68
N ILE A 453 -5.88 -15.18 -7.74
CA ILE A 453 -4.97 -14.05 -7.86
C ILE A 453 -5.78 -12.77 -7.67
N THR A 454 -5.63 -12.18 -6.49
CA THR A 454 -6.49 -11.10 -5.95
C THR A 454 -5.90 -9.73 -6.22
N SER A 455 -5.62 -9.44 -7.49
CA SER A 455 -4.86 -8.26 -7.91
C SER A 455 -5.52 -6.92 -7.58
N MET A 456 -6.84 -6.88 -7.35
CA MET A 456 -7.63 -5.66 -7.16
C MET A 456 -8.19 -5.57 -5.74
N THR A 457 -8.90 -6.60 -5.28
CA THR A 457 -9.67 -6.51 -4.02
C THR A 457 -8.81 -6.76 -2.77
N GLU A 458 -7.83 -7.65 -2.87
CA GLU A 458 -6.90 -7.99 -1.79
C GLU A 458 -5.48 -8.13 -2.33
N HIS A 459 -4.86 -7.01 -2.69
CA HIS A 459 -3.57 -6.98 -3.39
C HIS A 459 -2.41 -7.61 -2.58
N PHE A 460 -1.41 -8.14 -3.29
CA PHE A 460 -0.21 -8.79 -2.71
C PHE A 460 1.06 -7.92 -2.81
N CYS A 461 0.93 -6.58 -2.83
CA CYS A 461 2.08 -5.70 -3.07
C CYS A 461 3.17 -5.80 -1.99
N ALA A 462 2.81 -6.05 -0.74
CA ALA A 462 3.77 -6.16 0.38
C ALA A 462 4.85 -7.24 0.13
N GLY A 463 4.47 -8.36 -0.49
CA GLY A 463 5.39 -9.45 -0.85
C GLY A 463 5.92 -9.41 -2.29
N CYS A 464 5.66 -8.33 -3.05
CA CYS A 464 5.93 -8.32 -4.49
C CYS A 464 7.44 -8.27 -4.81
N ASN A 465 7.97 -9.39 -5.29
CA ASN A 465 9.38 -9.56 -5.67
C ASN A 465 9.62 -9.44 -7.20
N ARG A 466 8.70 -8.81 -7.94
CA ARG A 466 8.70 -8.84 -9.42
C ARG A 466 9.17 -7.57 -10.09
N LEU A 467 9.94 -7.75 -11.16
CA LEU A 467 10.32 -6.74 -12.15
C LEU A 467 9.93 -7.21 -13.56
N ARG A 468 9.73 -6.26 -14.48
CA ARG A 468 9.37 -6.55 -15.87
C ARG A 468 10.31 -5.83 -16.83
N LEU A 469 10.96 -6.60 -17.71
CA LEU A 469 11.67 -6.11 -18.87
C LEU A 469 10.74 -6.23 -20.08
N LEU A 470 10.40 -5.10 -20.69
CA LEU A 470 9.52 -5.01 -21.84
C LEU A 470 10.27 -5.38 -23.13
N ALA A 471 9.52 -5.65 -24.21
CA ALA A 471 10.11 -6.12 -25.47
C ALA A 471 10.98 -5.05 -26.16
N ASP A 472 10.67 -3.78 -25.94
CA ASP A 472 11.45 -2.62 -26.37
C ASP A 472 12.62 -2.28 -25.43
N GLY A 473 12.80 -3.07 -24.36
CA GLY A 473 13.88 -2.94 -23.38
C GLY A 473 13.67 -1.88 -22.30
N ASN A 474 12.44 -1.40 -22.13
CA ASN A 474 12.08 -0.64 -20.94
C ASN A 474 11.93 -1.54 -19.70
N LEU A 475 12.42 -1.08 -18.56
CA LEU A 475 12.22 -1.69 -17.26
C LEU A 475 11.01 -1.05 -16.57
N LYS A 476 10.06 -1.90 -16.17
CA LYS A 476 8.88 -1.53 -15.39
C LYS A 476 8.90 -2.23 -14.04
N VAL A 477 8.86 -1.44 -12.96
CA VAL A 477 8.93 -1.97 -11.58
C VAL A 477 7.55 -2.31 -11.00
N CYS A 478 6.46 -1.85 -11.61
CA CYS A 478 5.09 -2.18 -11.22
C CYS A 478 4.21 -2.34 -12.46
N LEU A 479 3.35 -3.36 -12.49
CA LEU A 479 2.42 -3.60 -13.60
C LEU A 479 1.51 -2.39 -13.88
N PHE A 480 1.05 -1.72 -12.83
CA PHE A 480 0.12 -0.59 -12.90
C PHE A 480 0.78 0.79 -12.78
N GLY A 481 2.11 0.85 -12.61
CA GLY A 481 2.83 2.12 -12.51
C GLY A 481 3.18 2.63 -13.90
N PRO A 482 2.89 3.88 -14.27
CA PRO A 482 3.19 4.39 -15.62
C PRO A 482 4.69 4.55 -15.86
N SER A 483 5.48 4.74 -14.80
CA SER A 483 6.92 4.98 -14.88
C SER A 483 7.69 3.77 -15.41
N GLU A 484 8.55 4.02 -16.39
CA GLU A 484 9.42 3.08 -17.07
C GLU A 484 10.80 3.71 -17.26
N VAL A 485 11.83 2.89 -17.39
CA VAL A 485 13.21 3.36 -17.64
C VAL A 485 13.82 2.51 -18.75
N SER A 486 14.35 3.14 -19.79
CA SER A 486 14.99 2.43 -20.90
C SER A 486 16.32 1.83 -20.43
N LEU A 487 16.46 0.50 -20.58
CA LEU A 487 17.74 -0.20 -20.46
C LEU A 487 18.37 -0.44 -21.83
N ARG A 488 17.55 -0.48 -22.89
CA ARG A 488 18.02 -0.67 -24.27
C ARG A 488 18.94 0.45 -24.72
N ASP A 489 18.55 1.70 -24.49
CA ASP A 489 19.28 2.83 -25.06
C ASP A 489 20.67 2.98 -24.44
N PRO A 490 20.84 2.96 -23.09
CA PRO A 490 22.17 2.92 -22.49
C PRO A 490 22.98 1.72 -22.94
N LEU A 491 22.37 0.53 -23.00
CA LEU A 491 23.02 -0.70 -23.47
C LEU A 491 23.59 -0.55 -24.89
N ARG A 492 22.84 0.08 -25.81
CA ARG A 492 23.26 0.32 -27.19
C ARG A 492 24.25 1.48 -27.33
N SER A 493 24.22 2.44 -26.41
CA SER A 493 25.23 3.49 -26.29
C SER A 493 26.56 3.01 -25.70
N GLY A 494 26.67 1.72 -25.36
CA GLY A 494 27.90 1.11 -24.84
C GLY A 494 28.04 1.15 -23.32
N ALA A 495 26.95 1.40 -22.58
CA ALA A 495 26.96 1.40 -21.12
C ALA A 495 27.54 0.09 -20.57
N GLY A 496 28.40 0.22 -19.56
CA GLY A 496 28.97 -0.90 -18.82
C GLY A 496 27.93 -1.56 -17.90
N ASP A 497 28.28 -2.74 -17.37
CA ASP A 497 27.36 -3.47 -16.49
C ASP A 497 27.07 -2.70 -15.20
N GLU A 498 28.06 -2.02 -14.59
CA GLU A 498 27.85 -1.20 -13.37
C GLU A 498 26.89 -0.04 -13.60
N GLU A 499 27.02 0.68 -14.71
CA GLU A 499 26.10 1.77 -15.07
C GLU A 499 24.66 1.25 -15.22
N LEU A 500 24.48 0.09 -15.86
CA LEU A 500 23.17 -0.55 -15.94
C LEU A 500 22.65 -0.95 -14.54
N ARG A 501 23.51 -1.43 -13.64
CA ARG A 501 23.11 -1.73 -12.24
C ARG A 501 22.62 -0.49 -11.51
N GLU A 502 23.28 0.66 -11.70
CA GLU A 502 22.86 1.93 -11.08
C GLU A 502 21.49 2.38 -11.60
N ILE A 503 21.27 2.32 -12.93
CA ILE A 503 19.99 2.66 -13.55
C ILE A 503 18.87 1.74 -13.02
N ILE A 504 19.13 0.43 -12.96
CA ILE A 504 18.18 -0.55 -12.42
C ILE A 504 17.90 -0.27 -10.94
N GLY A 505 18.94 -0.07 -10.13
CA GLY A 505 18.81 0.21 -8.69
C GLY A 505 18.01 1.48 -8.41
N ALA A 506 18.24 2.55 -9.17
CA ALA A 506 17.46 3.77 -9.08
C ALA A 506 15.98 3.55 -9.45
N ALA A 507 15.69 2.76 -10.49
CA ALA A 507 14.33 2.41 -10.86
C ALA A 507 13.63 1.57 -9.77
N VAL A 508 14.32 0.55 -9.25
CA VAL A 508 13.84 -0.33 -8.17
C VAL A 508 13.53 0.47 -6.90
N LYS A 509 14.43 1.37 -6.48
CA LYS A 509 14.22 2.23 -5.30
C LYS A 509 13.00 3.15 -5.45
N ARG A 510 12.60 3.52 -6.67
CA ARG A 510 11.36 4.29 -6.95
C ARG A 510 10.07 3.47 -6.91
N LYS A 511 10.13 2.13 -6.85
CA LYS A 511 8.95 1.28 -6.73
C LYS A 511 8.16 1.67 -5.47
N LYS A 512 6.85 1.91 -5.63
CA LYS A 512 5.94 2.27 -4.53
C LYS A 512 5.61 1.05 -3.65
N ALA A 513 5.14 1.29 -2.42
CA ALA A 513 4.72 0.23 -1.50
C ALA A 513 3.60 -0.64 -2.08
N ALA A 514 2.58 0.00 -2.66
CA ALA A 514 1.46 -0.62 -3.35
C ALA A 514 1.10 0.13 -4.64
N HIS A 515 0.30 -0.50 -5.50
CA HIS A 515 -0.36 0.20 -6.60
C HIS A 515 -1.51 1.07 -6.07
N ALA A 516 -1.99 2.01 -6.89
CA ALA A 516 -3.15 2.84 -6.56
C ALA A 516 -4.44 2.01 -6.50
N GLY A 517 -5.54 2.59 -6.02
CA GLY A 517 -6.85 1.94 -6.05
C GLY A 517 -7.29 1.64 -7.49
N MET A 518 -8.15 0.63 -7.68
CA MET A 518 -8.55 0.19 -9.03
C MET A 518 -9.15 1.31 -9.89
N PHE A 519 -9.89 2.24 -9.29
CA PHE A 519 -10.46 3.39 -10.01
C PHE A 519 -9.42 4.41 -10.45
N ASP A 520 -8.34 4.58 -9.69
CA ASP A 520 -7.23 5.45 -10.06
C ASP A 520 -6.38 4.80 -11.14
N ILE A 521 -6.16 3.48 -11.04
CA ILE A 521 -5.48 2.71 -12.10
C ILE A 521 -6.25 2.83 -13.41
N ALA A 522 -7.58 2.69 -13.37
CA ALA A 522 -8.42 2.81 -14.56
C ALA A 522 -8.37 4.19 -15.23
N LYS A 523 -8.01 5.25 -14.50
CA LYS A 523 -7.84 6.61 -15.02
C LYS A 523 -6.40 6.93 -15.42
N THR A 524 -5.44 6.16 -14.95
CA THR A 524 -4.01 6.41 -15.17
C THR A 524 -3.61 5.79 -16.49
N ALA A 525 -3.21 6.62 -17.45
CA ALA A 525 -2.67 6.14 -18.72
C ALA A 525 -1.48 5.20 -18.49
N ASN A 526 -1.53 4.03 -19.10
CA ASN A 526 -0.53 2.98 -19.00
C ASN A 526 -0.41 2.22 -20.32
N ARG A 527 0.57 1.35 -20.47
CA ARG A 527 0.63 0.53 -21.69
C ARG A 527 -0.52 -0.49 -21.70
N PRO A 528 -1.08 -0.81 -22.89
CA PRO A 528 -1.93 -1.98 -23.07
C PRO A 528 -1.23 -3.26 -22.58
N MET A 529 -2.01 -4.26 -22.13
CA MET A 529 -1.48 -5.48 -21.53
C MET A 529 -0.47 -6.20 -22.45
N ILE A 530 -0.74 -6.24 -23.75
CA ILE A 530 0.12 -6.88 -24.76
C ILE A 530 1.55 -6.31 -24.78
N HIS A 531 1.75 -5.02 -24.49
CA HIS A 531 3.06 -4.39 -24.44
C HIS A 531 3.81 -4.64 -23.12
N ILE A 532 3.10 -5.00 -22.05
CA ILE A 532 3.68 -5.20 -20.71
C ILE A 532 4.10 -6.67 -20.47
N GLY A 533 3.83 -7.57 -21.42
CA GLY A 533 4.17 -9.00 -21.31
C GLY A 533 3.15 -9.75 -20.44
N GLY A 534 1.96 -10.00 -21.00
CA GLY A 534 0.76 -10.59 -20.37
C GLY A 534 1.00 -11.53 -19.19
#